data_AF-A0A1B0C003-F1
#
_entry.id   AF-A0A1B0C003-F1
#
_cell.length_a   1.000
_cell.length_b   1.000
_cell.length_c   1.000
_cell.angle_alpha   90.00
_cell.angle_beta   90.00
_cell.angle_gamma   90.00
#
_symmetry.space_group_name_H-M   'P 1'
#
loop_
_entity.id
_entity.type
_entity.pdbx_description
1 polymer ?
#
loop_
_entity_poly.entity_id
_entity_poly.type
_entity_poly.pdbx_seq_one_letter_code
_entity_poly.pdbx_strand_id
1 'polypeptide(L)'
;MFHRVNVASLLMIVLMNKMEYATDILKCLLLRLVDKSVISKHPQLMLRRTESVVEKMLTNYMAICMYDYLKEYAGSSLFLLFKAIKHQIEKGLVDAITHDARYSISEERLLHEQISHSVVMLHIVQDDLDEKVQCKVLDWDTISQVKSKILDALFKNTPFSMRPTIHEVDLEWRHGRGGHLILQDEDLTTKTTNGWRRLNTLAHYGVKESAVMSLVARQNDSYNLQYSNKLQPPYNNCTLINIDYSHRLFAPTSSNYTKLPINTPPMRPNAKFKYFESSGDHA
;
A
#
# COMPACT_ATOMS: atom_id res chain seq x y z
N MET A 1 -28.20 5.85 5.27
CA MET A 1 -27.35 4.65 5.09
C MET A 1 -26.38 4.47 6.26
N PHE A 2 -25.54 5.46 6.58
CA PHE A 2 -24.54 5.41 7.66
C PHE A 2 -25.07 4.92 9.03
N HIS A 3 -26.13 5.54 9.56
CA HIS A 3 -26.69 5.14 10.86
C HIS A 3 -27.15 3.68 10.90
N ARG A 4 -27.76 3.18 9.82
CA ARG A 4 -28.24 1.79 9.73
C ARG A 4 -27.07 0.81 9.75
N VAL A 5 -25.98 1.16 9.07
CA VAL A 5 -24.76 0.34 9.03
C VAL A 5 -24.08 0.26 10.39
N ASN A 6 -24.01 1.38 11.11
CA ASN A 6 -23.42 1.43 12.44
C ASN A 6 -24.25 0.63 13.44
N VAL A 7 -25.57 0.81 13.45
CA VAL A 7 -26.47 0.04 14.32
C VAL A 7 -26.34 -1.45 14.07
N ALA A 8 -26.38 -1.90 12.82
CA ALA A 8 -26.20 -3.31 12.47
C ALA A 8 -24.85 -3.87 12.94
N SER A 9 -23.78 -3.09 12.78
CA SER A 9 -22.42 -3.53 13.13
C SER A 9 -22.20 -3.58 14.64
N LEU A 10 -22.62 -2.55 15.38
CA LEU A 10 -22.57 -2.54 16.83
C LEU A 10 -23.43 -3.66 17.43
N LEU A 11 -24.63 -3.88 16.90
CA LEU A 11 -25.50 -4.96 17.36
C LEU A 11 -24.85 -6.33 17.15
N MET A 12 -24.24 -6.57 15.98
CA MET A 12 -23.52 -7.83 15.73
C MET A 12 -22.29 -8.01 16.63
N ILE A 13 -21.56 -6.94 16.95
CA ILE A 13 -20.44 -6.99 17.90
C ILE A 13 -20.93 -7.40 19.30
N VAL A 14 -22.00 -6.78 19.78
CA VAL A 14 -22.60 -7.09 21.10
C VAL A 14 -23.09 -8.55 21.15
N LEU A 15 -23.63 -9.05 20.04
CA LEU A 15 -24.19 -10.39 19.94
C LEU A 15 -23.17 -11.46 19.54
N MET A 16 -21.92 -11.10 19.21
CA MET A 16 -20.91 -12.03 18.68
C MET A 16 -20.57 -13.18 19.65
N ASN A 17 -20.71 -12.97 20.96
CA ASN A 17 -20.49 -14.01 21.97
C ASN A 17 -21.75 -14.87 22.23
N LYS A 18 -22.86 -14.59 21.55
CA LYS A 18 -24.14 -15.30 21.66
C LYS A 18 -24.71 -15.57 20.26
N MET A 19 -23.92 -16.23 19.42
CA MET A 19 -24.25 -16.42 17.99
C MET A 19 -25.55 -17.19 17.74
N GLU A 20 -25.93 -18.12 18.62
CA GLU A 20 -27.23 -18.79 18.54
C GLU A 20 -28.38 -17.77 18.61
N TYR A 21 -28.35 -16.89 19.61
CA TYR A 21 -29.33 -15.82 19.77
C TYR A 21 -29.27 -14.79 18.64
N ALA A 22 -28.06 -14.46 18.15
CA ALA A 22 -27.88 -13.59 17.00
C ALA A 22 -28.54 -14.17 15.74
N THR A 23 -28.42 -15.49 15.55
CA THR A 23 -29.00 -16.23 14.43
C THR A 23 -30.53 -16.20 14.51
N ASP A 24 -31.10 -16.41 15.69
CA ASP A 24 -32.56 -16.38 15.89
C ASP A 24 -33.14 -14.99 15.60
N ILE A 25 -32.51 -13.93 16.10
CA ILE A 25 -32.91 -12.54 15.79
C ILE A 25 -32.82 -12.31 14.29
N LEU A 26 -31.70 -12.68 13.67
CA LEU A 26 -31.47 -12.44 12.25
C LEU A 26 -32.48 -13.21 11.38
N LYS A 27 -32.77 -14.46 11.71
CA LYS A 27 -33.78 -15.29 11.05
C LYS A 27 -35.17 -14.66 11.16
N CYS A 28 -35.59 -14.25 12.35
CA CYS A 28 -36.87 -13.59 12.56
C CYS A 28 -36.99 -12.29 11.74
N LEU A 29 -35.94 -11.47 11.75
CA LEU A 29 -35.92 -10.22 11.01
C LEU A 29 -35.90 -10.42 9.49
N LEU A 30 -35.17 -11.44 9.02
CA LEU A 30 -35.14 -11.81 7.60
C LEU A 30 -36.49 -12.34 7.13
N LEU A 31 -37.18 -13.17 7.91
CA LEU A 31 -38.53 -13.63 7.58
C LEU A 31 -39.50 -12.46 7.39
N ARG A 32 -39.46 -11.47 8.29
CA ARG A 32 -40.26 -10.23 8.15
C ARG A 32 -39.88 -9.43 6.90
N LEU A 33 -38.59 -9.45 6.52
CA LEU A 33 -38.13 -8.81 5.29
C LEU A 33 -38.65 -9.56 4.05
N VAL A 34 -38.68 -10.89 4.09
CA VAL A 34 -39.27 -11.74 3.04
C VAL A 34 -40.75 -11.43 2.88
N ASP A 35 -41.52 -11.43 3.97
CA ASP A 35 -42.97 -11.16 3.93
C ASP A 35 -43.27 -9.80 3.28
N LYS A 36 -42.51 -8.77 3.66
CA LYS A 36 -42.62 -7.44 3.05
C LYS A 36 -42.23 -7.44 1.58
N SER A 37 -41.22 -8.23 1.21
CA SER A 37 -40.73 -8.32 -0.17
C SER A 37 -41.72 -9.02 -1.09
N VAL A 38 -42.37 -10.10 -0.63
CA VAL A 38 -43.35 -10.87 -1.41
C VAL A 38 -44.57 -10.02 -1.79
N ILE A 39 -44.97 -9.08 -0.93
CA ILE A 39 -46.07 -8.14 -1.17
C ILE A 39 -45.65 -7.01 -2.15
N SER A 40 -44.35 -6.80 -2.35
CA SER A 40 -43.84 -5.79 -3.28
C SER A 40 -44.10 -6.18 -4.74
N LYS A 41 -44.11 -5.18 -5.63
CA LYS A 41 -44.19 -5.40 -7.09
C LYS A 41 -42.99 -6.20 -7.64
N HIS A 42 -41.86 -6.20 -6.92
CA HIS A 42 -40.60 -6.80 -7.39
C HIS A 42 -39.86 -7.60 -6.29
N PRO A 43 -40.39 -8.78 -5.89
CA PRO A 43 -39.80 -9.61 -4.83
C PRO A 43 -38.38 -10.12 -5.17
N GLN A 44 -38.07 -10.31 -6.45
CA GLN A 44 -36.75 -10.71 -6.93
C GLN A 44 -35.63 -9.70 -6.66
N LEU A 45 -35.99 -8.48 -6.26
CA LEU A 45 -35.02 -7.43 -5.90
C LEU A 45 -34.66 -7.47 -4.40
N MET A 46 -35.24 -8.38 -3.62
CA MET A 46 -34.88 -8.57 -2.21
C MET A 46 -33.38 -8.83 -2.07
N LEU A 47 -32.74 -8.22 -1.07
CA LEU A 47 -31.30 -8.36 -0.79
C LEU A 47 -30.37 -7.86 -1.92
N ARG A 48 -30.89 -7.27 -3.01
CA ARG A 48 -30.07 -6.73 -4.11
C ARG A 48 -29.22 -5.54 -3.66
N ARG A 49 -29.68 -4.80 -2.67
CA ARG A 49 -29.01 -3.62 -2.12
C ARG A 49 -29.10 -3.66 -0.60
N THR A 50 -28.08 -3.15 0.09
CA THR A 50 -28.09 -3.05 1.55
C THR A 50 -28.83 -1.80 1.99
N GLU A 51 -30.16 -1.89 2.09
CA GLU A 51 -31.02 -0.75 2.40
C GLU A 51 -31.55 -0.76 3.84
N SER A 52 -31.52 -1.92 4.51
CA SER A 52 -31.99 -2.13 5.87
C SER A 52 -30.88 -2.53 6.85
N VAL A 53 -31.19 -2.40 8.15
CA VAL A 53 -30.32 -2.90 9.24
C VAL A 53 -30.15 -4.41 9.12
N VAL A 54 -31.22 -5.14 8.79
CA VAL A 54 -31.22 -6.61 8.69
C VAL A 54 -30.28 -7.10 7.61
N GLU A 55 -30.27 -6.48 6.43
CA GLU A 55 -29.35 -6.82 5.33
C GLU A 55 -27.89 -6.59 5.71
N LYS A 56 -27.61 -5.50 6.45
CA LYS A 56 -26.26 -5.26 6.95
C LYS A 56 -25.87 -6.21 8.07
N MET A 57 -26.80 -6.56 8.96
CA MET A 57 -26.59 -7.61 9.98
C MET A 57 -26.27 -8.95 9.31
N LEU A 58 -27.00 -9.32 8.26
CA LEU A 58 -26.73 -10.53 7.47
C LEU A 58 -25.32 -10.52 6.89
N THR A 59 -24.88 -9.40 6.31
CA THR A 59 -23.51 -9.28 5.78
C THR A 59 -22.46 -9.47 6.88
N ASN A 60 -22.67 -8.87 8.04
CA ASN A 60 -21.75 -8.98 9.19
C ASN A 60 -21.76 -10.40 9.79
N TYR A 61 -22.93 -11.02 9.88
CA TYR A 61 -23.09 -12.42 10.31
C TYR A 61 -22.32 -13.37 9.38
N MET A 62 -22.48 -13.21 8.06
CA MET A 62 -21.73 -13.98 7.08
C MET A 62 -20.22 -13.77 7.22
N ALA A 63 -19.76 -12.54 7.46
CA ALA A 63 -18.35 -12.28 7.69
C ALA A 63 -17.78 -13.01 8.92
N ILE A 64 -18.55 -13.10 10.01
CA ILE A 64 -18.15 -13.84 11.22
C ILE A 64 -18.11 -15.35 10.93
N CYS A 65 -19.18 -15.91 10.37
CA CYS A 65 -19.28 -17.35 10.12
C CYS A 65 -18.31 -17.84 9.03
N MET A 66 -17.95 -17.00 8.06
CA MET A 66 -17.03 -17.34 6.99
C MET A 66 -15.56 -17.05 7.31
N TYR A 67 -15.25 -16.52 8.50
CA TYR A 67 -13.88 -16.15 8.85
C TYR A 67 -12.92 -17.34 8.81
N ASP A 68 -13.30 -18.48 9.41
CA ASP A 68 -12.44 -19.67 9.43
C ASP A 68 -12.28 -20.26 8.02
N TYR A 69 -13.35 -20.29 7.22
CA TYR A 69 -13.25 -20.68 5.82
C TYR A 69 -12.29 -19.79 5.02
N LEU A 70 -12.36 -18.47 5.24
CA LEU A 70 -11.46 -17.52 4.60
C LEU A 70 -10.01 -17.73 5.08
N LYS A 71 -9.79 -17.92 6.38
CA LYS A 71 -8.47 -18.08 6.97
C LYS A 71 -7.81 -19.39 6.56
N GLU A 72 -8.56 -20.49 6.52
CA GLU A 72 -8.02 -21.84 6.34
C GLU A 72 -8.00 -22.29 4.87
N TYR A 73 -8.94 -21.82 4.04
CA TYR A 73 -9.12 -22.33 2.68
C TYR A 73 -8.99 -21.26 1.59
N ALA A 74 -9.77 -20.17 1.65
CA ALA A 74 -9.85 -19.22 0.54
C ALA A 74 -8.75 -18.14 0.55
N GLY A 75 -8.17 -17.86 1.71
CA GLY A 75 -7.27 -16.72 1.93
C GLY A 75 -5.97 -16.80 1.15
N SER A 76 -5.39 -18.00 1.02
CA SER A 76 -4.16 -18.23 0.24
C SER A 76 -4.38 -17.92 -1.24
N SER A 77 -5.48 -18.39 -1.82
CA SER A 77 -5.85 -18.14 -3.22
C SER A 77 -6.13 -16.66 -3.49
N LEU A 78 -6.85 -15.98 -2.59
CA LEU A 78 -7.12 -14.54 -2.70
C LEU A 78 -5.83 -13.72 -2.59
N PHE A 79 -4.94 -14.09 -1.67
CA PHE A 79 -3.64 -13.44 -1.52
C PHE A 79 -2.75 -13.67 -2.75
N LEU A 80 -2.75 -14.88 -3.30
CA LEU A 80 -1.99 -15.19 -4.52
C LEU A 80 -2.51 -14.38 -5.71
N LEU A 81 -3.84 -14.25 -5.86
CA LEU A 81 -4.44 -13.40 -6.89
C LEU A 81 -4.00 -11.94 -6.73
N PHE A 82 -4.08 -11.39 -5.51
CA PHE A 82 -3.58 -10.05 -5.22
C PHE A 82 -2.10 -9.89 -5.60
N LYS A 83 -1.25 -10.84 -5.21
CA LYS A 83 0.19 -10.83 -5.54
C LYS A 83 0.43 -10.94 -7.05
N ALA A 84 -0.34 -11.75 -7.76
CA ALA A 84 -0.24 -11.91 -9.21
C ALA A 84 -0.62 -10.63 -9.94
N ILE A 85 -1.72 -9.97 -9.53
CA ILE A 85 -2.16 -8.69 -10.10
C ILE A 85 -1.11 -7.61 -9.83
N LYS A 86 -0.67 -7.47 -8.58
CA LYS A 86 0.38 -6.50 -8.20
C LYS A 86 1.65 -6.70 -9.04
N HIS A 87 2.14 -7.94 -9.09
CA HIS A 87 3.34 -8.30 -9.87
C HIS A 87 3.16 -8.01 -11.36
N GLN A 88 1.99 -8.30 -11.92
CA GLN A 88 1.73 -8.06 -13.34
C GLN A 88 1.67 -6.57 -13.67
N ILE A 89 1.07 -5.75 -12.80
CA ILE A 89 1.04 -4.29 -12.95
C ILE A 89 2.46 -3.71 -12.85
N GLU A 90 3.23 -4.10 -11.84
CA GLU A 90 4.57 -3.55 -11.55
C GLU A 90 5.67 -3.98 -12.53
N LYS A 91 5.39 -4.96 -13.39
CA LYS A 91 6.25 -5.32 -14.53
C LYS A 91 6.27 -4.26 -15.63
N GLY A 92 5.21 -3.46 -15.73
CA GLY A 92 5.06 -2.41 -16.73
C GLY A 92 5.23 -1.02 -16.13
N LEU A 93 5.17 -0.02 -16.99
CA LEU A 93 5.14 1.38 -16.57
C LEU A 93 3.87 1.66 -15.76
N VAL A 94 4.03 2.40 -14.66
CA VAL A 94 2.96 2.86 -13.79
C VAL A 94 3.17 4.34 -13.51
N ASP A 95 2.19 5.17 -13.84
CA ASP A 95 2.25 6.60 -13.54
C ASP A 95 2.17 6.84 -12.03
N ALA A 96 3.17 7.52 -11.46
CA ALA A 96 3.24 7.76 -10.02
C ALA A 96 2.17 8.74 -9.50
N ILE A 97 1.58 9.56 -10.38
CA ILE A 97 0.58 10.58 -10.08
C ILE A 97 -0.84 10.08 -10.37
N THR A 98 -1.10 9.59 -11.59
CA THR A 98 -2.45 9.15 -11.99
C THR A 98 -2.76 7.72 -11.55
N HIS A 99 -1.72 6.92 -11.33
CA HIS A 99 -1.77 5.47 -11.09
C HIS A 99 -2.27 4.65 -12.29
N ASP A 100 -2.23 5.23 -13.50
CA ASP A 100 -2.49 4.48 -14.72
C ASP A 100 -1.31 3.56 -15.03
N ALA A 101 -1.60 2.36 -15.50
CA ALA A 101 -0.60 1.31 -15.66
C ALA A 101 -0.67 0.68 -17.05
N ARG A 102 0.49 0.32 -17.60
CA ARG A 102 0.60 -0.34 -18.91
C ARG A 102 -0.10 -1.69 -18.94
N TYR A 103 -0.08 -2.42 -17.83
CA TYR A 103 -0.72 -3.72 -17.67
C TYR A 103 -1.93 -3.67 -16.73
N SER A 104 -2.66 -2.54 -16.74
CA SER A 104 -3.93 -2.42 -16.03
C SER A 104 -4.96 -3.43 -16.55
N ILE A 105 -5.78 -3.95 -15.63
CA ILE A 105 -6.94 -4.80 -15.95
C ILE A 105 -8.18 -3.92 -16.23
N SER A 106 -8.15 -2.65 -15.82
CA SER A 106 -9.21 -1.68 -16.08
C SER A 106 -8.82 -0.79 -17.27
N GLU A 107 -9.71 -0.71 -18.26
CA GLU A 107 -9.54 0.13 -19.46
C GLU A 107 -9.38 1.62 -19.09
N GLU A 108 -10.16 2.09 -18.11
CA GLU A 108 -10.10 3.48 -17.61
C GLU A 108 -8.76 3.84 -16.96
N ARG A 109 -7.97 2.84 -16.58
CA ARG A 109 -6.66 2.99 -15.91
C ARG A 109 -5.50 2.52 -16.78
N LEU A 110 -5.74 2.34 -18.07
CA LEU A 110 -4.73 1.88 -19.01
C LEU A 110 -3.82 3.04 -19.42
N LEU A 111 -2.52 2.87 -19.26
CA LEU A 111 -1.55 3.82 -19.78
C LEU A 111 -1.40 3.62 -21.30
N HIS A 112 -2.02 4.51 -22.08
CA HIS A 112 -2.04 4.45 -23.54
C HIS A 112 -0.73 4.89 -24.20
N GLU A 113 0.06 5.74 -23.53
CA GLU A 113 1.30 6.28 -24.08
C GLU A 113 2.33 5.18 -24.35
N GLN A 114 3.01 5.28 -25.50
CA GLN A 114 4.06 4.35 -25.89
C GLN A 114 5.43 4.91 -25.50
N ILE A 115 5.88 4.51 -24.32
CA ILE A 115 7.13 5.01 -23.73
C ILE A 115 8.15 3.89 -23.71
N SER A 116 9.29 4.12 -24.37
CA SER A 116 10.42 3.20 -24.34
C SER A 116 11.05 3.20 -22.95
N HIS A 117 11.25 2.01 -22.40
CA HIS A 117 11.80 1.80 -21.08
C HIS A 117 12.70 0.55 -21.09
N SER A 118 13.60 0.49 -20.13
CA SER A 118 14.49 -0.65 -19.94
C SER A 118 14.32 -1.22 -18.53
N VAL A 119 14.44 -2.55 -18.43
CA VAL A 119 14.50 -3.22 -17.13
C VAL A 119 15.90 -3.04 -16.57
N VAL A 120 15.99 -2.61 -15.32
CA VAL A 120 17.25 -2.45 -14.59
C VAL A 120 17.29 -3.45 -13.44
N MET A 121 18.35 -4.28 -13.37
CA MET A 121 18.60 -5.15 -12.24
C MET A 121 19.50 -4.45 -11.20
N LEU A 122 18.95 -4.13 -10.04
CA LEU A 122 19.68 -3.54 -8.92
C LEU A 122 20.22 -4.62 -7.98
N HIS A 123 21.42 -4.39 -7.43
CA HIS A 123 21.98 -5.18 -6.33
C HIS A 123 21.81 -4.41 -5.01
N ILE A 124 20.98 -4.94 -4.12
CA ILE A 124 20.69 -4.34 -2.83
C ILE A 124 21.66 -4.91 -1.80
N VAL A 125 22.41 -4.03 -1.15
CA VAL A 125 23.35 -4.36 -0.07
C VAL A 125 22.78 -3.84 1.24
N GLN A 126 22.83 -4.68 2.28
CA GLN A 126 22.54 -4.29 3.65
C GLN A 126 23.81 -4.55 4.47
N ASP A 127 24.29 -3.58 5.22
CA ASP A 127 25.61 -3.67 5.86
C ASP A 127 25.67 -4.79 6.92
N ASP A 128 24.52 -5.25 7.42
CA ASP A 128 24.39 -6.32 8.41
C ASP A 128 24.14 -7.72 7.80
N LEU A 129 23.98 -7.83 6.48
CA LEU A 129 23.61 -9.07 5.80
C LEU A 129 24.54 -9.35 4.61
N ASP A 130 25.15 -10.54 4.61
CA ASP A 130 26.06 -10.98 3.53
C ASP A 130 25.29 -11.39 2.25
N GLU A 131 23.97 -11.56 2.34
CA GLU A 131 23.12 -11.89 1.20
C GLU A 131 22.80 -10.65 0.35
N LYS A 132 23.26 -10.66 -0.90
CA LYS A 132 22.92 -9.64 -1.90
C LYS A 132 21.55 -9.95 -2.50
N VAL A 133 20.56 -9.11 -2.22
CA VAL A 133 19.22 -9.22 -2.81
C VAL A 133 19.21 -8.51 -4.17
N GLN A 134 18.69 -9.18 -5.20
CA GLN A 134 18.49 -8.57 -6.52
C GLN A 134 17.06 -8.04 -6.65
N CYS A 135 16.91 -6.81 -7.13
CA CYS A 135 15.61 -6.20 -7.38
C CYS A 135 15.50 -5.76 -8.85
N LYS A 136 14.48 -6.26 -9.55
CA LYS A 136 14.17 -5.83 -10.93
C LYS A 136 13.23 -4.65 -10.88
N VAL A 137 13.63 -3.56 -11.53
CA VAL A 137 12.88 -2.31 -11.63
C VAL A 137 12.91 -1.81 -13.07
N LEU A 138 12.19 -0.74 -13.37
CA LEU A 138 12.26 -0.04 -14.65
C LEU A 138 13.11 1.23 -14.48
N ASP A 139 13.89 1.58 -15.50
CA ASP A 139 14.64 2.84 -15.53
C ASP A 139 13.73 4.08 -15.38
N TRP A 140 12.48 3.96 -15.81
CA TRP A 140 11.47 5.00 -15.63
C TRP A 140 10.83 5.02 -14.25
N ASP A 141 10.96 4.00 -13.41
CA ASP A 141 10.38 4.03 -12.06
C ASP A 141 10.88 5.27 -11.28
N THR A 142 9.97 5.96 -10.59
CA THR A 142 10.35 7.03 -9.64
C THR A 142 11.15 6.45 -8.49
N ILE A 143 11.87 7.30 -7.76
CA ILE A 143 12.65 6.85 -6.61
C ILE A 143 11.75 6.24 -5.53
N SER A 144 10.56 6.77 -5.29
CA SER A 144 9.58 6.16 -4.39
C SER A 144 9.08 4.79 -4.87
N GLN A 145 8.82 4.62 -6.17
CA GLN A 145 8.44 3.32 -6.73
C GLN A 145 9.58 2.29 -6.58
N VAL A 146 10.83 2.69 -6.84
CA VAL A 146 12.01 1.85 -6.63
C VAL A 146 12.14 1.46 -5.16
N LYS A 147 12.02 2.42 -4.22
CA LYS A 147 12.03 2.13 -2.77
C LYS A 147 10.95 1.10 -2.40
N SER A 148 9.73 1.27 -2.92
CA SER A 148 8.63 0.32 -2.68
C SER A 148 8.98 -1.09 -3.17
N LYS A 149 9.51 -1.23 -4.40
CA LYS A 149 9.90 -2.53 -4.98
C LYS A 149 11.04 -3.19 -4.20
N ILE A 150 12.01 -2.40 -3.71
CA ILE A 150 13.10 -2.90 -2.86
C ILE A 150 12.56 -3.36 -1.50
N LEU A 151 11.68 -2.59 -0.86
CA LEU A 151 11.04 -2.98 0.40
C LEU A 151 10.23 -4.28 0.26
N ASP A 152 9.53 -4.47 -0.86
CA ASP A 152 8.83 -5.73 -1.14
C ASP A 152 9.77 -6.92 -1.30
N ALA A 153 10.96 -6.71 -1.87
CA ALA A 153 11.97 -7.75 -2.04
C ALA A 153 12.63 -8.14 -0.70
N LEU A 154 13.05 -7.14 0.08
CA LEU A 154 13.72 -7.33 1.36
C LEU A 154 12.78 -7.91 2.43
N PHE A 155 11.54 -7.41 2.49
CA PHE A 155 10.58 -7.75 3.54
C PHE A 155 9.46 -8.68 3.06
N LYS A 156 9.73 -9.55 2.07
CA LYS A 156 8.73 -10.40 1.42
C LYS A 156 7.87 -11.24 2.39
N ASN A 157 8.45 -11.64 3.52
CA ASN A 157 7.82 -12.48 4.55
C ASN A 157 7.33 -11.70 5.78
N THR A 158 7.50 -10.38 5.80
CA THR A 158 7.09 -9.52 6.91
C THR A 158 5.73 -8.90 6.59
N PRO A 159 4.76 -8.85 7.52
CA PRO A 159 3.49 -8.14 7.31
C PRO A 159 3.72 -6.68 6.93
N PHE A 160 2.94 -6.14 5.98
CA PHE A 160 3.14 -4.78 5.45
C PHE A 160 3.20 -3.70 6.55
N SER A 161 2.36 -3.82 7.59
CA SER A 161 2.30 -2.87 8.72
C SER A 161 3.53 -2.88 9.65
N MET A 162 4.40 -3.89 9.53
CA MET A 162 5.63 -4.01 10.32
C MET A 162 6.88 -3.65 9.51
N ARG A 163 6.70 -3.23 8.26
CA ARG A 163 7.80 -2.82 7.38
C ARG A 163 8.05 -1.31 7.53
N PRO A 164 9.29 -0.85 7.31
CA PRO A 164 9.54 0.57 7.07
C PRO A 164 8.71 1.08 5.90
N THR A 165 8.20 2.30 6.03
CA THR A 165 7.52 3.01 4.95
C THR A 165 8.53 3.65 4.00
N ILE A 166 8.10 3.98 2.79
CA ILE A 166 8.95 4.67 1.80
C ILE A 166 9.46 6.04 2.29
N HIS A 167 8.82 6.65 3.29
CA HIS A 167 9.20 7.97 3.82
C HIS A 167 10.28 7.88 4.90
N GLU A 168 10.36 6.75 5.60
CA GLU A 168 11.32 6.50 6.69
C GLU A 168 12.70 6.07 6.17
N VAL A 169 12.83 5.83 4.87
CA VAL A 169 14.08 5.39 4.23
C VAL A 169 14.45 6.25 3.03
N ASP A 170 15.75 6.35 2.82
CA ASP A 170 16.38 6.94 1.64
C ASP A 170 17.07 5.87 0.80
N LEU A 171 17.06 6.09 -0.52
CA LEU A 171 17.72 5.21 -1.47
C LEU A 171 19.14 5.74 -1.72
N GLU A 172 20.14 5.03 -1.24
CA GLU A 172 21.54 5.34 -1.48
C GLU A 172 22.06 4.54 -2.67
N TRP A 173 22.60 5.24 -3.66
CA TRP A 173 23.36 4.67 -4.75
C TRP A 173 24.86 4.66 -4.41
N ARG A 174 25.46 3.47 -4.32
CA ARG A 174 26.89 3.27 -4.08
C ARG A 174 27.63 3.33 -5.41
N HIS A 175 27.93 4.53 -5.90
CA HIS A 175 28.56 4.79 -7.20
C HIS A 175 30.08 4.50 -7.20
N GLY A 176 30.50 3.32 -6.73
CA GLY A 176 31.88 2.85 -6.76
C GLY A 176 32.91 3.92 -6.39
N ARG A 177 33.72 4.36 -7.38
CA ARG A 177 34.78 5.37 -7.20
C ARG A 177 34.27 6.80 -6.96
N GLY A 178 32.99 7.09 -7.24
CA GLY A 178 32.36 8.39 -7.05
C GLY A 178 31.65 8.57 -5.71
N GLY A 179 31.76 7.59 -4.80
CA GLY A 179 31.15 7.67 -3.46
C GLY A 179 29.69 7.26 -3.42
N HIS A 180 28.96 7.80 -2.46
CA HIS A 180 27.55 7.49 -2.18
C HIS A 180 26.67 8.68 -2.56
N LEU A 181 25.53 8.43 -3.21
CA LEU A 181 24.56 9.46 -3.59
C LEU A 181 23.16 9.07 -3.13
N ILE A 182 22.49 9.95 -2.39
CA ILE A 182 21.08 9.76 -2.04
C ILE A 182 20.21 10.20 -3.21
N LEU A 183 19.38 9.28 -3.72
CA LEU A 183 18.40 9.55 -4.75
C LEU A 183 17.08 9.97 -4.11
N GLN A 184 16.42 10.97 -4.71
CA GLN A 184 15.12 11.48 -4.25
C GLN A 184 14.20 11.69 -5.44
N ASP A 185 12.88 11.67 -5.22
CA ASP A 185 11.88 11.99 -6.26
C ASP A 185 12.01 13.44 -6.72
N GLU A 186 12.51 14.32 -5.85
CA GLU A 186 12.79 15.71 -6.14
C GLU A 186 14.09 16.14 -5.46
N ASP A 187 14.96 16.81 -6.19
CA ASP A 187 16.21 17.37 -5.69
C ASP A 187 16.62 18.61 -6.52
N LEU A 188 17.85 19.10 -6.32
CA LEU A 188 18.39 20.24 -7.06
C LEU A 188 18.56 19.97 -8.56
N THR A 189 18.55 18.71 -8.99
CA THR A 189 18.70 18.30 -10.39
C THR A 189 17.35 18.13 -11.09
N THR A 190 16.23 18.20 -10.37
CA THR A 190 14.89 18.02 -10.90
C THR A 190 14.57 18.95 -12.06
N LYS A 191 14.17 18.35 -13.19
CA LYS A 191 13.82 19.09 -14.40
C LYS A 191 12.46 19.78 -14.24
N THR A 192 12.41 21.04 -14.66
CA THR A 192 11.19 21.85 -14.70
C THR A 192 10.93 22.33 -16.13
N THR A 193 9.77 22.02 -16.68
CA THR A 193 9.36 22.39 -18.05
C THR A 193 8.03 23.12 -17.99
N ASN A 194 7.95 24.36 -18.49
CA ASN A 194 6.71 25.16 -18.52
C ASN A 194 5.98 25.24 -17.17
N GLY A 195 6.73 25.34 -16.06
CA GLY A 195 6.20 25.38 -14.69
C GLY A 195 5.76 24.01 -14.12
N TRP A 196 5.88 22.93 -14.89
CA TRP A 196 5.70 21.56 -14.42
C TRP A 196 7.02 20.98 -13.94
N ARG A 197 7.00 20.31 -12.78
CA ARG A 197 8.16 19.59 -12.24
C ARG A 197 8.01 18.11 -12.52
N ARG A 198 9.07 17.51 -13.06
CA ARG A 198 9.09 16.08 -13.37
C ARG A 198 9.72 15.30 -12.23
N LEU A 199 9.04 14.26 -11.74
CA LEU A 199 9.63 13.38 -10.72
C LEU A 199 10.88 12.70 -11.27
N ASN A 200 11.93 12.66 -10.45
CA ASN A 200 13.19 12.03 -10.81
C ASN A 200 13.01 10.51 -10.85
N THR A 201 13.62 9.88 -11.86
CA THR A 201 13.59 8.44 -12.11
C THR A 201 15.01 7.87 -12.10
N LEU A 202 15.18 6.55 -12.15
CA LEU A 202 16.53 5.98 -12.30
C LEU A 202 17.25 6.46 -13.58
N ALA A 203 16.50 6.60 -14.68
CA ALA A 203 17.00 7.13 -15.94
C ALA A 203 17.48 8.58 -15.80
N HIS A 204 16.80 9.40 -14.98
CA HIS A 204 17.22 10.79 -14.69
C HIS A 204 18.62 10.85 -14.08
N TYR A 205 18.92 9.97 -13.13
CA TYR A 205 20.24 9.86 -12.51
C TYR A 205 21.26 9.06 -13.35
N GLY A 206 20.84 8.54 -14.51
CA GLY A 206 21.71 7.74 -15.38
C GLY A 206 22.10 6.38 -14.80
N VAL A 207 21.31 5.85 -13.85
CA VAL A 207 21.55 4.54 -13.22
C VAL A 207 21.48 3.43 -14.29
N LYS A 208 22.43 2.49 -14.24
CA LYS A 208 22.58 1.39 -15.20
C LYS A 208 22.37 0.03 -14.55
N GLU A 209 22.34 -1.01 -15.38
CA GLU A 209 22.29 -2.41 -14.97
C GLU A 209 23.35 -2.72 -13.91
N SER A 210 23.00 -3.57 -12.95
CA SER A 210 23.86 -3.99 -11.85
C SER A 210 24.33 -2.86 -10.91
N ALA A 211 23.61 -1.74 -10.87
CA ALA A 211 23.87 -0.69 -9.88
C ALA A 211 23.68 -1.21 -8.44
N VAL A 212 24.61 -0.83 -7.56
CA VAL A 212 24.59 -1.21 -6.15
C VAL A 212 23.84 -0.15 -5.34
N MET A 213 22.77 -0.56 -4.67
CA MET A 213 21.90 0.31 -3.88
C MET A 213 21.85 -0.16 -2.42
N SER A 214 21.56 0.76 -1.51
CA SER A 214 21.23 0.47 -0.11
C SER A 214 20.03 1.30 0.32
N LEU A 215 19.24 0.79 1.27
CA LEU A 215 18.24 1.58 1.97
C LEU A 215 18.84 2.04 3.30
N VAL A 216 18.91 3.35 3.49
CA VAL A 216 19.39 3.96 4.72
C VAL A 216 18.22 4.60 5.46
N ALA A 217 18.19 4.50 6.79
CA ALA A 217 17.17 5.15 7.59
C ALA A 217 17.28 6.66 7.42
N ARG A 218 16.16 7.34 7.12
CA ARG A 218 16.12 8.79 7.05
C ARG A 218 16.33 9.33 8.46
N GLN A 219 17.48 9.94 8.71
CA GLN A 219 17.66 10.73 9.93
C GLN A 219 16.78 11.97 9.77
N ASN A 220 15.81 12.16 10.66
CA ASN A 220 15.03 13.40 10.66
C ASN A 220 15.99 14.55 10.93
N ASP A 221 16.28 15.37 9.92
CA ASP A 221 16.96 16.65 10.06
C ASP A 221 16.10 17.58 10.93
N SER A 222 16.24 17.40 12.23
CA SER A 222 15.66 18.23 13.29
C SER A 222 16.54 19.47 13.48
N TYR A 223 16.88 20.15 12.39
CA TYR A 223 17.48 21.48 12.46
C TYR A 223 16.40 22.52 12.73
N ASN A 224 15.80 22.47 13.93
CA ASN A 224 15.16 23.59 14.64
C ASN A 224 14.48 23.11 15.95
N LEU A 225 15.27 22.71 16.95
CA LEU A 225 14.87 22.86 18.36
C LEU A 225 16.10 22.87 19.29
N GLN A 226 17.04 23.78 19.05
CA GLN A 226 18.00 24.17 20.09
C GLN A 226 17.37 25.28 20.93
N TYR A 227 16.91 24.92 22.13
CA TYR A 227 16.96 25.65 23.40
C TYR A 227 15.81 25.18 24.30
N SER A 228 16.09 24.22 25.18
CA SER A 228 15.63 24.18 26.58
C SER A 228 15.74 22.78 27.17
N ASN A 229 16.58 22.69 28.19
CA ASN A 229 16.60 21.71 29.29
C ASN A 229 17.17 20.29 29.06
N LYS A 230 18.45 20.22 29.45
CA LYS A 230 19.18 19.07 29.99
C LYS A 230 18.34 18.29 31.03
N LEU A 231 18.24 16.98 30.84
CA LEU A 231 18.47 15.90 31.84
C LEU A 231 18.04 14.56 31.22
N GLN A 232 19.00 13.77 30.70
CA GLN A 232 19.13 12.29 30.85
C GLN A 232 20.17 11.68 29.86
N PRO A 233 20.79 10.52 30.19
CA PRO A 233 22.11 10.07 29.70
C PRO A 233 22.06 9.39 28.31
N PRO A 234 23.22 9.12 27.67
CA PRO A 234 23.28 8.75 26.26
C PRO A 234 22.96 7.26 26.06
N TYR A 235 21.81 6.97 25.44
CA TYR A 235 21.63 5.70 24.74
C TYR A 235 22.05 5.90 23.29
N ASN A 236 23.32 5.59 23.03
CA ASN A 236 23.81 5.29 21.69
C ASN A 236 23.35 3.88 21.28
N ASN A 237 23.10 3.75 19.97
CA ASN A 237 22.91 2.54 19.17
C ASN A 237 21.51 1.92 19.23
N CYS A 238 20.66 2.29 18.28
CA CYS A 238 19.53 1.44 17.87
C CYS A 238 20.06 0.21 17.12
N THR A 239 20.59 -0.75 17.87
CA THR A 239 20.39 -2.17 17.60
C THR A 239 18.88 -2.44 17.66
N LEU A 240 18.23 -2.70 16.52
CA LEU A 240 17.00 -3.49 16.42
C LEU A 240 16.63 -3.72 14.94
N ILE A 241 17.34 -4.66 14.29
CA ILE A 241 16.71 -5.56 13.31
C ILE A 241 17.13 -6.97 13.67
N ASN A 242 16.73 -7.40 14.87
CA ASN A 242 16.75 -8.80 15.26
C ASN A 242 15.29 -9.18 15.45
N ILE A 243 14.70 -9.90 14.49
CA ILE A 243 13.38 -10.51 14.68
C ILE A 243 13.58 -12.01 14.55
N ASP A 244 13.76 -12.62 15.72
CA ASP A 244 13.69 -14.05 15.94
C ASP A 244 12.43 -14.64 15.33
N TYR A 245 12.62 -15.71 14.57
CA TYR A 245 11.55 -16.60 14.13
C TYR A 245 10.97 -17.33 15.33
N SER A 246 9.82 -16.88 15.83
CA SER A 246 8.98 -17.75 16.65
C SER A 246 7.49 -17.47 16.42
N HIS A 247 6.79 -18.52 16.01
CA HIS A 247 5.34 -18.60 15.93
C HIS A 247 4.69 -18.14 17.24
N ARG A 248 3.90 -17.05 17.23
CA ARG A 248 2.81 -16.85 18.19
C ARG A 248 1.58 -16.19 17.57
N LEU A 249 0.45 -16.78 17.94
CA LEU A 249 -0.91 -16.57 17.48
C LEU A 249 -1.46 -15.19 17.85
N PHE A 250 -2.48 -14.79 17.08
CA PHE A 250 -3.33 -13.61 17.24
C PHE A 250 -3.77 -13.35 18.69
N ALA A 251 -3.65 -12.09 19.12
CA ALA A 251 -4.48 -11.48 20.16
C ALA A 251 -5.10 -10.18 19.60
N PRO A 252 -6.39 -9.89 19.88
CA PRO A 252 -7.08 -8.76 19.27
C PRO A 252 -6.82 -7.48 20.07
N THR A 253 -6.27 -6.45 19.43
CA THR A 253 -6.25 -5.10 20.00
C THR A 253 -6.96 -4.13 19.07
N SER A 254 -8.09 -3.63 19.58
CA SER A 254 -8.68 -2.29 19.38
C SER A 254 -8.59 -1.67 17.98
N SER A 255 -9.76 -1.61 17.37
CA SER A 255 -10.17 -0.74 16.28
C SER A 255 -9.46 0.61 16.23
N ASN A 256 -8.64 0.80 15.19
CA ASN A 256 -8.50 2.08 14.52
C ASN A 256 -8.63 1.80 13.02
N TYR A 257 -9.70 2.30 12.42
CA TYR A 257 -9.88 2.31 10.97
C TYR A 257 -8.80 3.20 10.34
N THR A 258 -7.61 2.65 10.12
CA THR A 258 -6.68 3.23 9.16
C THR A 258 -7.18 2.80 7.79
N LYS A 259 -7.72 3.77 7.03
CA LYS A 259 -7.68 3.68 5.57
C LYS A 259 -6.27 3.22 5.21
N LEU A 260 -6.15 2.15 4.42
CA LEU A 260 -4.89 1.85 3.75
C LEU A 260 -4.39 3.17 3.15
N PRO A 261 -3.22 3.70 3.59
CA PRO A 261 -2.68 4.87 2.96
C PRO A 261 -2.37 4.44 1.53
N ILE A 262 -3.11 5.00 0.57
CA ILE A 262 -2.56 5.18 -0.75
C ILE A 262 -1.36 6.08 -0.48
N ASN A 263 -0.15 5.55 -0.64
CA ASN A 263 1.10 6.25 -0.43
C ASN A 263 1.27 7.29 -1.55
N THR A 264 0.35 8.26 -1.64
CA THR A 264 0.58 9.47 -2.41
C THR A 264 1.54 10.32 -1.61
N PRO A 265 2.65 10.79 -2.22
CA PRO A 265 3.56 11.70 -1.54
C PRO A 265 2.77 12.91 -1.02
N PRO A 266 3.16 13.52 0.12
CA PRO A 266 2.60 14.79 0.55
C PRO A 266 2.97 15.86 -0.49
N MET A 267 2.11 16.04 -1.49
CA MET A 267 2.31 17.01 -2.56
C MET A 267 2.07 18.41 -2.00
N ARG A 268 3.00 19.33 -2.26
CA ARG A 268 2.83 20.73 -1.87
C ARG A 268 1.54 21.28 -2.51
N PRO A 269 0.68 22.02 -1.78
CA PRO A 269 -0.68 22.37 -2.23
C PRO A 269 -0.81 23.14 -3.56
N ASN A 270 0.29 23.61 -4.16
CA ASN A 270 0.30 24.42 -5.39
C ASN A 270 1.32 23.96 -6.45
N ALA A 271 1.94 22.79 -6.28
CA ALA A 271 2.95 22.30 -7.23
C ALA A 271 2.31 21.45 -8.34
N LYS A 272 2.64 21.78 -9.59
CA LYS A 272 2.20 21.05 -10.79
C LYS A 272 3.23 19.97 -11.14
N PHE A 273 2.82 18.71 -11.11
CA PHE A 273 3.69 17.55 -11.40
C PHE A 273 3.25 16.81 -12.66
N LYS A 274 4.22 16.42 -13.49
CA LYS A 274 4.04 15.48 -14.61
C LYS A 274 5.03 14.34 -14.43
N TYR A 275 4.63 13.13 -14.78
CA TYR A 275 5.53 11.98 -14.78
C TYR A 275 5.84 11.54 -16.21
N PHE A 276 4.80 11.37 -17.03
CA PHE A 276 4.91 11.20 -18.47
C PHE A 276 4.54 12.49 -19.24
N GLU A 277 5.17 12.69 -20.41
CA GLU A 277 4.89 13.82 -21.29
C GLU A 277 3.72 13.46 -22.21
N SER A 278 2.57 14.08 -21.99
CA SER A 278 1.45 13.98 -22.94
C SER A 278 1.89 14.50 -24.31
N SER A 279 1.69 13.71 -25.36
CA SER A 279 2.08 14.02 -26.75
C SER A 279 1.43 15.28 -27.36
N GLY A 280 0.70 16.09 -26.57
CA GLY A 280 0.05 17.33 -26.99
C GLY A 280 0.85 18.62 -26.78
N ASP A 281 2.04 18.57 -26.16
CA ASP A 281 2.89 19.76 -25.92
C ASP A 281 3.87 20.04 -27.10
N HIS A 282 3.69 19.36 -28.23
CA HIS A 282 4.35 19.64 -29.52
C HIS A 282 3.32 20.11 -30.57
N ALA A 283 2.77 21.30 -30.38
CA ALA A 283 2.08 22.06 -31.43
C ALA A 283 2.14 23.56 -31.12
#